data_AF-A0A420HLD3-F1
#
_entry.id   AF-A0A420HLD3-F1
#
_cell.length_a   1.000
_cell.length_b   1.000
_cell.length_c   1.000
_cell.angle_alpha   90.00
_cell.angle_beta   90.00
_cell.angle_gamma   90.00
#
_symmetry.space_group_name_H-M   'P 1'
#
loop_
_entity.id
_entity.type
_entity.pdbx_description
1 polymer ?
#
loop_
_entity_poly.entity_id
_entity_poly.type
_entity_poly.pdbx_seq_one_letter_code
_entity_poly.pdbx_strand_id
1 'polypeptide(L)'
;MDPSNRSKDENALEKAENFKLNHANKLLSKTSSLDGETVKASAAVKTTLFSKPQKAASEYTSKDSFLLDSGLDGHICNYFSRFSNKYSKISTAVAESGESEILSYGTVFTRISISLFQLNEVSYIPSFHTSLASLIWLQAAGISWNPQTGCIFTSKKKRFDLQEESLIDMS
;
A
#
# COMPACT_ATOMS: atom_id res chain seq x y z
N MET A 1 11.48 43.58 -20.36
CA MET A 1 11.46 42.13 -20.68
C MET A 1 12.86 41.76 -21.10
N ASP A 2 13.56 40.99 -20.27
CA ASP A 2 14.99 40.68 -20.39
C ASP A 2 15.22 39.61 -21.48
N PRO A 3 16.01 39.88 -22.54
CA PRO A 3 16.22 38.95 -23.66
C PRO A 3 16.97 37.66 -23.28
N SER A 4 17.53 37.56 -22.07
CA SER A 4 18.27 36.38 -21.60
C SER A 4 17.39 35.15 -21.26
N ASN A 5 16.09 35.34 -20.97
CA ASN A 5 15.21 34.23 -20.58
C ASN A 5 14.56 33.49 -21.75
N ARG A 6 14.50 34.10 -22.95
CA ARG A 6 13.86 33.46 -24.11
C ARG A 6 14.71 32.31 -24.68
N SER A 7 16.03 32.40 -24.56
CA SER A 7 16.97 31.40 -25.10
C SER A 7 17.10 30.12 -24.25
N LYS A 8 16.68 30.15 -22.98
CA LYS A 8 16.71 28.98 -22.09
C LYS A 8 15.51 28.07 -22.31
N ASP A 9 14.34 28.65 -22.55
CA ASP A 9 13.10 27.91 -22.79
C ASP A 9 13.10 27.24 -24.17
N GLU A 10 13.67 27.90 -25.19
CA GLU A 10 13.84 27.33 -26.53
C GLU A 10 14.85 26.16 -26.52
N ASN A 11 15.96 26.27 -25.78
CA ASN A 11 16.91 25.16 -25.60
C ASN A 11 16.31 23.96 -24.84
N ALA A 12 15.43 24.21 -23.87
CA ALA A 12 14.77 23.14 -23.12
C ALA A 12 13.76 22.38 -23.99
N LEU A 13 13.04 23.08 -24.87
CA LEU A 13 12.09 22.50 -25.80
C LEU A 13 12.80 21.66 -26.87
N GLU A 14 13.88 22.19 -27.46
CA GLU A 14 14.69 21.48 -28.47
C GLU A 14 15.36 20.22 -27.88
N LYS A 15 15.78 20.26 -26.61
CA LYS A 15 16.31 19.09 -25.91
C LYS A 15 15.24 18.03 -25.64
N ALA A 16 13.99 18.43 -25.37
CA ALA A 16 12.88 17.50 -25.17
C ALA A 16 12.43 16.84 -26.47
N GLU A 17 12.43 17.58 -27.59
CA GLU A 17 12.10 17.04 -28.92
C GLU A 17 13.18 16.07 -29.42
N ASN A 18 14.47 16.43 -29.26
CA ASN A 18 15.57 15.54 -29.58
C ASN A 18 15.58 14.26 -28.72
N PHE A 19 15.15 14.36 -27.45
CA PHE A 19 15.00 13.18 -26.59
C PHE A 19 13.87 12.25 -27.09
N LYS A 20 12.73 12.81 -27.52
CA LYS A 20 11.61 12.04 -28.07
C LYS A 20 11.95 11.39 -29.41
N LEU A 21 12.64 12.12 -30.29
CA LEU A 21 13.08 11.61 -31.59
C LEU A 21 14.07 10.46 -31.44
N ASN A 22 15.04 10.59 -30.53
CA ASN A 22 16.02 9.54 -30.23
C ASN A 22 15.36 8.31 -29.59
N HIS A 23 14.34 8.50 -28.75
CA HIS A 23 13.57 7.39 -28.17
C HIS A 23 12.73 6.66 -29.23
N ALA A 24 12.12 7.39 -30.17
CA ALA A 24 11.37 6.81 -31.28
C ALA A 24 12.28 6.06 -32.27
N ASN A 25 13.45 6.61 -32.60
CA ASN A 25 14.42 5.95 -33.48
C ASN A 25 15.06 4.71 -32.82
N LYS A 26 15.23 4.72 -31.49
CA LYS A 26 15.65 3.54 -30.71
C LYS A 26 14.56 2.46 -30.66
N LEU A 27 13.29 2.83 -30.75
CA LEU A 27 12.17 1.89 -30.89
C LEU A 27 12.07 1.33 -32.32
N LEU A 28 12.35 2.15 -33.34
CA LEU A 28 12.30 1.76 -34.75
C LEU A 28 13.47 0.86 -35.18
N SER A 29 14.68 1.09 -34.63
CA SER A 29 15.85 0.24 -34.92
C SER A 29 15.83 -1.10 -34.19
N LYS A 30 14.95 -1.26 -33.19
CA LYS A 30 14.82 -2.49 -32.39
C LYS A 30 13.83 -3.50 -32.99
N THR A 31 13.14 -3.18 -34.09
CA THR A 31 12.19 -4.08 -34.77
C THR A 31 12.78 -4.79 -35.99
N SER A 32 14.06 -4.60 -36.31
CA SER A 32 14.72 -5.21 -37.48
C SER A 32 15.98 -6.00 -37.09
N SER A 33 15.85 -6.99 -36.22
CA SER A 33 16.84 -8.08 -36.09
C SER A 33 16.26 -9.15 -35.16
N LEU A 34 15.85 -10.26 -35.76
CA LEU A 34 15.69 -11.55 -35.08
C LEU A 34 17.11 -12.08 -34.83
N ASP A 35 17.44 -12.38 -33.58
CA ASP A 35 17.89 -13.71 -33.14
C ASP A 35 18.16 -13.72 -31.62
N GLY A 36 17.98 -14.90 -31.03
CA GLY A 36 17.47 -15.08 -29.67
C GLY A 36 18.38 -14.71 -28.50
N GLU A 37 17.77 -14.13 -27.46
CA GLU A 37 17.95 -14.57 -26.07
C GLU A 37 16.76 -14.08 -25.23
N THR A 38 16.10 -15.00 -24.53
CA THR A 38 14.78 -14.76 -23.93
C THR A 38 14.91 -14.17 -22.52
N VAL A 39 14.79 -12.85 -22.37
CA VAL A 39 14.46 -12.21 -21.08
C VAL A 39 12.98 -11.81 -21.11
N LYS A 40 12.12 -12.63 -20.49
CA LYS A 40 10.68 -12.32 -20.36
C LYS A 40 10.46 -11.33 -19.21
N ALA A 41 10.55 -10.03 -19.50
CA ALA A 41 9.70 -9.07 -18.81
C ALA A 41 8.34 -9.09 -19.52
N SER A 42 7.37 -9.80 -18.95
CA SER A 42 6.00 -9.83 -19.46
C SER A 42 5.08 -9.13 -18.47
N ALA A 43 4.70 -7.89 -18.79
CA ALA A 43 3.43 -7.36 -18.33
C ALA A 43 2.34 -8.08 -19.14
N ALA A 44 1.69 -9.07 -18.53
CA ALA A 44 0.56 -9.76 -19.13
C ALA A 44 -0.72 -9.37 -18.40
N VAL A 45 -1.68 -8.79 -19.13
CA VAL A 45 -3.10 -8.80 -18.77
C VAL A 45 -3.59 -10.22 -19.02
N LYS A 46 -3.87 -10.97 -17.94
CA LYS A 46 -4.61 -12.23 -18.00
C LYS A 46 -6.09 -11.93 -17.78
N THR A 47 -6.90 -11.95 -18.83
CA THR A 47 -8.35 -12.14 -18.69
C THR A 47 -8.59 -13.62 -18.40
N THR A 48 -8.72 -13.97 -17.12
CA THR A 48 -9.13 -15.33 -16.74
C THR A 48 -10.65 -15.44 -16.81
N LEU A 49 -11.13 -16.47 -17.52
CA LEU A 49 -12.49 -16.97 -17.39
C LEU A 49 -12.70 -17.43 -15.95
N PHE A 50 -13.78 -16.98 -15.31
CA PHE A 50 -14.14 -17.35 -13.95
C PHE A 50 -14.26 -18.88 -13.84
N SER A 51 -13.32 -19.51 -13.15
CA SER A 51 -13.42 -20.92 -12.78
C SER A 51 -14.44 -21.09 -11.65
N LYS A 52 -15.18 -22.20 -11.74
CA LYS A 52 -16.18 -22.66 -10.75
C LYS A 52 -15.58 -22.61 -9.33
N PRO A 53 -16.33 -22.20 -8.29
CA PRO A 53 -15.78 -22.03 -6.96
C PRO A 53 -15.29 -23.38 -6.41
N GLN A 54 -13.98 -23.54 -6.38
CA GLN A 54 -13.32 -24.62 -5.66
C GLN A 54 -13.39 -24.26 -4.18
N LYS A 55 -14.08 -25.09 -3.38
CA LYS A 55 -14.12 -24.96 -1.92
C LYS A 55 -12.71 -25.23 -1.37
N ALA A 56 -11.89 -24.19 -1.29
CA ALA A 56 -10.63 -24.22 -0.57
C ALA A 56 -10.92 -23.91 0.91
N ALA A 57 -11.07 -24.96 1.73
CA ALA A 57 -11.05 -24.85 3.19
C ALA A 57 -9.61 -24.89 3.72
N SER A 58 -8.69 -24.16 3.08
CA SER A 58 -7.47 -23.70 3.72
C SER A 58 -7.67 -22.21 3.98
N GLU A 59 -7.69 -21.77 5.23
CA GLU A 59 -7.70 -20.35 5.54
C GLU A 59 -6.54 -19.68 4.78
N TYR A 60 -6.84 -18.68 3.94
CA TYR A 60 -5.78 -17.95 3.25
C TYR A 60 -5.07 -17.07 4.28
N THR A 61 -3.73 -17.01 4.19
CA THR A 61 -2.84 -16.35 5.15
C THR A 61 -3.24 -14.90 5.44
N SER A 62 -3.80 -14.19 4.45
CA SER A 62 -4.20 -12.79 4.60
C SER A 62 -5.45 -12.57 5.46
N LYS A 63 -6.21 -13.63 5.80
CA LYS A 63 -7.43 -13.51 6.63
C LYS A 63 -7.13 -12.83 7.96
N ASP A 64 -5.97 -13.14 8.53
CA ASP A 64 -5.48 -12.63 9.80
C ASP A 64 -4.45 -11.49 9.68
N SER A 65 -4.24 -10.97 8.48
CA SER A 65 -3.30 -9.88 8.22
C SER A 65 -4.03 -8.56 7.98
N PHE A 66 -3.29 -7.45 8.05
CA PHE A 66 -3.72 -6.16 7.52
C PHE A 66 -3.09 -5.97 6.13
N LEU A 67 -3.92 -5.77 5.10
CA LEU A 67 -3.43 -5.26 3.84
C LEU A 67 -3.38 -3.73 3.89
N LEU A 68 -2.33 -3.16 3.32
CA LEU A 68 -2.17 -1.73 3.22
C LEU A 68 -2.84 -1.25 1.93
N ASP A 69 -3.81 -0.35 2.05
CA ASP A 69 -4.66 0.09 0.94
C ASP A 69 -4.73 1.61 0.89
N SER A 70 -4.41 2.19 -0.27
CA SER A 70 -4.48 3.63 -0.52
C SER A 70 -5.88 4.11 -0.91
N GLY A 71 -6.79 3.20 -1.27
CA GLY A 71 -8.16 3.54 -1.69
C GLY A 71 -9.15 3.70 -0.54
N LEU A 72 -8.69 3.60 0.71
CA LEU A 72 -9.57 3.64 1.88
C LEU A 72 -9.54 4.98 2.62
N ASP A 73 -10.73 5.45 2.95
CA ASP A 73 -10.95 6.61 3.79
C ASP A 73 -10.80 6.31 5.30
N GLY A 74 -10.47 5.07 5.68
CA GLY A 74 -10.27 4.67 7.07
C GLY A 74 -9.74 3.24 7.22
N HIS A 75 -9.52 2.82 8.46
CA HIS A 75 -9.10 1.44 8.77
C HIS A 75 -10.30 0.51 8.91
N ILE A 76 -10.16 -0.74 8.45
CA ILE A 76 -11.18 -1.78 8.57
C ILE A 76 -10.57 -2.99 9.26
N CYS A 77 -11.28 -3.57 10.22
CA CYS A 77 -10.92 -4.84 10.81
C CYS A 77 -12.10 -5.81 10.73
N ASN A 78 -11.83 -7.05 10.33
CA ASN A 78 -12.82 -8.11 10.19
C ASN A 78 -12.94 -9.02 11.43
N TYR A 79 -12.05 -8.85 12.42
CA TYR A 79 -11.99 -9.68 13.62
C TYR A 79 -12.23 -8.86 14.89
N PHE A 80 -13.36 -9.09 15.52
CA PHE A 80 -13.77 -8.36 16.73
C PHE A 80 -12.82 -8.54 17.91
N SER A 81 -12.17 -9.71 18.04
CA SER A 81 -11.26 -10.02 19.14
C SER A 81 -9.96 -9.19 19.12
N ARG A 82 -9.66 -8.48 18.03
CA ARG A 82 -8.45 -7.67 17.88
C ARG A 82 -8.55 -6.28 18.50
N PHE A 83 -9.75 -5.88 18.91
CA PHE A 83 -10.02 -4.56 19.44
C PHE A 83 -9.64 -4.46 20.93
N SER A 84 -8.77 -3.51 21.28
CA SER A 84 -8.37 -3.23 22.66
C SER A 84 -9.36 -2.33 23.39
N ASN A 85 -10.00 -1.42 22.66
CA ASN A 85 -11.16 -0.66 23.08
C ASN A 85 -12.23 -0.74 21.98
N LYS A 86 -13.49 -0.50 22.33
CA LYS A 86 -14.58 -0.48 21.37
C LYS A 86 -15.73 0.37 21.83
N TYR A 87 -16.43 0.95 20.87
CA TYR A 87 -17.71 1.59 21.08
C TYR A 87 -18.65 1.24 19.92
N SER A 88 -19.89 0.93 20.26
CA SER A 88 -20.90 0.57 19.26
C SER A 88 -21.41 1.84 18.57
N LYS A 89 -21.28 1.86 17.25
CA LYS A 89 -21.85 2.87 16.37
C LYS A 89 -22.14 2.17 15.06
N ILE A 90 -23.42 1.91 14.82
CA ILE A 90 -23.87 1.26 13.59
C ILE A 90 -23.86 2.30 12.48
N SER A 91 -23.16 1.99 11.40
CA SER A 91 -23.08 2.81 10.19
C SER A 91 -22.83 1.91 8.98
N THR A 92 -22.67 2.49 7.80
CA THR A 92 -22.44 1.74 6.56
C THR A 92 -21.14 2.23 5.91
N ALA A 93 -20.29 1.29 5.54
CA ALA A 93 -19.18 1.51 4.61
C ALA A 93 -19.69 1.33 3.17
N VAL A 94 -19.36 2.26 2.29
CA VAL A 94 -19.67 2.18 0.86
C VAL A 94 -18.39 1.88 0.11
N ALA A 95 -18.42 0.84 -0.73
CA ALA A 95 -17.31 0.45 -1.58
C ALA A 95 -17.83 0.22 -2.99
N GLU A 96 -17.65 1.19 -3.89
CA GLU A 96 -18.05 1.24 -5.31
C GLU A 96 -19.35 0.50 -5.71
N SER A 97 -19.35 -0.83 -5.68
CA SER A 97 -20.46 -1.70 -6.07
C SER A 97 -21.31 -2.25 -4.91
N GLY A 98 -20.99 -1.91 -3.66
CA GLY A 98 -21.67 -2.49 -2.51
C GLY A 98 -21.58 -1.68 -1.22
N GLU A 99 -22.41 -2.10 -0.27
CA GLU A 99 -22.49 -1.54 1.07
C GLU A 99 -22.18 -2.64 2.09
N SER A 100 -21.54 -2.27 3.20
CA SER A 100 -21.25 -3.18 4.30
C SER A 100 -21.52 -2.49 5.62
N GLU A 101 -22.15 -3.22 6.55
CA GLU A 101 -22.47 -2.70 7.86
C GLU A 101 -21.21 -2.62 8.74
N ILE A 102 -20.99 -1.44 9.31
CA ILE A 102 -20.01 -1.19 10.35
C ILE A 102 -20.73 -1.39 11.68
N LEU A 103 -20.30 -2.37 12.47
CA LEU A 103 -20.96 -2.72 13.73
C LEU A 103 -20.40 -1.98 14.95
N SER A 104 -19.13 -1.59 14.88
CA SER A 104 -18.46 -0.86 15.95
C SER A 104 -17.22 -0.16 15.44
N TYR A 105 -16.68 0.74 16.26
CA TYR A 105 -15.37 1.33 16.06
C TYR A 105 -14.48 1.06 17.28
N GLY A 106 -13.17 1.20 17.10
CA GLY A 106 -12.24 1.15 18.21
C GLY A 106 -10.78 1.15 17.78
N THR A 107 -9.93 0.61 18.64
CA THR A 107 -8.49 0.59 18.49
C THR A 107 -8.00 -0.82 18.27
N VAL A 108 -7.15 -1.02 17.27
CA VAL A 108 -6.50 -2.30 16.96
C VAL A 108 -4.99 -2.09 16.88
N PHE A 109 -4.23 -3.09 17.33
CA PHE A 109 -2.79 -3.13 17.14
C PHE A 109 -2.45 -4.00 15.93
N THR A 110 -1.55 -3.50 15.07
CA THR A 110 -1.02 -4.24 13.93
C THR A 110 0.50 -4.19 13.91
N ARG A 111 1.13 -5.22 13.37
CA ARG A 111 2.57 -5.25 13.16
C ARG A 111 2.86 -4.95 11.71
N ILE A 112 3.79 -4.03 11.47
CA ILE A 112 4.37 -3.80 10.16
C ILE A 112 5.88 -3.98 10.33
N SER A 113 6.44 -5.00 9.69
CA SER A 113 7.80 -5.48 9.99
C SER A 113 7.95 -5.79 11.50
N ILE A 114 8.98 -5.30 12.16
CA ILE A 114 9.25 -5.50 13.59
C ILE A 114 8.49 -4.55 14.51
N SER A 115 7.84 -3.52 13.97
CA SER A 115 7.22 -2.44 14.74
C SER A 115 5.74 -2.67 14.97
N LEU A 116 5.27 -2.37 16.20
CA LEU A 116 3.86 -2.41 16.58
C LEU A 116 3.23 -1.03 16.40
N PHE A 117 2.11 -0.97 15.69
CA PHE A 117 1.35 0.24 15.40
C PHE A 117 -0.03 0.15 16.02
N GLN A 118 -0.47 1.24 16.64
CA GLN A 118 -1.83 1.41 17.10
C GLN A 118 -2.64 2.13 16.02
N LEU A 119 -3.67 1.46 15.50
CA LEU A 119 -4.66 2.05 14.61
C LEU A 119 -5.86 2.51 15.44
N ASN A 120 -6.25 3.77 15.27
CA ASN A 120 -7.41 4.36 15.95
C ASN A 120 -8.59 4.48 14.98
N GLU A 121 -9.80 4.61 15.51
CA GLU A 121 -11.04 4.76 14.73
C GLU A 121 -11.21 3.66 13.67
N VAL A 122 -10.82 2.43 14.02
CA VAL A 122 -10.92 1.26 13.13
C VAL A 122 -12.37 0.79 13.07
N SER A 123 -12.92 0.66 11.87
CA SER A 123 -14.27 0.15 11.65
C SER A 123 -14.28 -1.37 11.74
N TYR A 124 -15.15 -1.95 12.56
CA TYR A 124 -15.39 -3.39 12.59
C TYR A 124 -16.44 -3.76 11.55
N ILE A 125 -16.01 -4.50 10.53
CA ILE A 125 -16.86 -4.97 9.43
C ILE A 125 -16.63 -6.47 9.22
N PRO A 126 -17.49 -7.35 9.75
CA PRO A 126 -17.27 -8.81 9.69
C PRO A 126 -17.41 -9.40 8.28
N SER A 127 -18.10 -8.71 7.37
CA SER A 127 -18.25 -9.16 5.97
C SER A 127 -16.94 -9.06 5.18
N PHE A 128 -15.94 -8.31 5.66
CA PHE A 128 -14.66 -8.18 4.98
C PHE A 128 -13.81 -9.45 5.16
N HIS A 129 -13.25 -9.91 4.05
CA HIS A 129 -12.38 -11.08 4.04
C HIS A 129 -11.03 -10.82 4.74
N THR A 130 -10.51 -9.59 4.72
CA THR A 130 -9.23 -9.26 5.34
C THR A 130 -9.32 -7.90 6.00
N SER A 131 -8.53 -7.69 7.04
CA SER A 131 -8.41 -6.36 7.65
C SER A 131 -7.61 -5.45 6.72
N LEU A 132 -7.96 -4.16 6.68
CA LEU A 132 -7.33 -3.19 5.81
C LEU A 132 -6.85 -1.97 6.61
N ALA A 133 -5.63 -1.54 6.35
CA ALA A 133 -5.06 -0.32 6.90
C ALA A 133 -5.02 0.74 5.80
N SER A 134 -5.67 1.90 6.03
CA SER A 134 -5.55 3.04 5.13
C SER A 134 -4.11 3.58 5.12
N LEU A 135 -3.48 3.57 3.94
CA LEU A 135 -2.18 4.20 3.72
C LEU A 135 -2.26 5.71 3.91
N ILE A 136 -3.36 6.34 3.49
CA ILE A 136 -3.58 7.78 3.60
C ILE A 136 -3.52 8.20 5.08
N TRP A 137 -4.19 7.44 5.96
CA TRP A 137 -4.20 7.73 7.39
C TRP A 137 -2.84 7.51 8.04
N LEU A 138 -2.12 6.45 7.65
CA LEU A 138 -0.75 6.21 8.11
C LEU A 138 0.19 7.36 7.71
N GLN A 139 0.10 7.81 6.46
CA GLN A 139 0.88 8.96 5.96
C GLN A 139 0.53 10.25 6.70
N ALA A 140 -0.76 10.50 6.96
CA ALA A 140 -1.20 11.64 7.77
C ALA A 140 -0.67 11.58 9.21
N ALA A 141 -0.48 10.37 9.76
CA ALA A 141 0.19 10.16 11.05
C ALA A 141 1.74 10.28 10.99
N GLY A 142 2.29 10.55 9.81
CA GLY A 142 3.74 10.68 9.58
C GLY A 142 4.45 9.35 9.36
N ILE A 143 3.72 8.28 9.03
CA ILE A 143 4.25 6.96 8.76
C ILE A 143 4.24 6.73 7.23
N SER A 144 5.42 6.61 6.65
CA SER A 144 5.59 6.28 5.23
C SER A 144 6.17 4.89 5.08
N TRP A 145 5.78 4.17 4.03
CA TRP A 145 6.30 2.85 3.70
C TRP A 145 6.96 2.88 2.33
N ASN A 146 8.16 2.31 2.21
CA ASN A 146 8.80 2.05 0.94
C ASN A 146 8.57 0.58 0.55
N PRO A 147 7.72 0.29 -0.45
CA PRO A 147 7.42 -1.08 -0.87
C PRO A 147 8.62 -1.79 -1.51
N GLN A 148 9.58 -1.05 -2.07
CA GLN A 148 10.78 -1.62 -2.70
C GLN A 148 11.75 -2.18 -1.65
N THR A 149 11.88 -1.53 -0.50
CA THR A 149 12.81 -1.94 0.56
C THR A 149 12.12 -2.59 1.76
N GLY A 150 10.79 -2.52 1.85
CA GLY A 150 10.02 -2.89 3.03
C GLY A 150 10.20 -1.95 4.22
N CYS A 151 10.95 -0.85 4.06
CA CYS A 151 11.27 0.06 5.16
C CYS A 151 10.08 0.94 5.53
N ILE A 152 9.92 1.18 6.83
CA ILE A 152 8.96 2.13 7.38
C ILE A 152 9.74 3.35 7.86
N PHE A 153 9.28 4.53 7.47
CA PHE A 153 9.83 5.81 7.88
C PHE A 153 8.81 6.51 8.75
N THR A 154 9.25 7.04 9.88
CA THR A 154 8.43 7.92 10.71
C THR A 154 9.03 9.31 10.68
N SER A 155 8.26 10.33 10.29
CA SER A 155 8.71 11.73 10.29
C SER A 155 8.94 12.28 11.71
N LYS A 156 8.57 11.52 12.75
CA LYS A 156 8.89 11.83 14.15
C LYS A 156 10.27 11.33 14.54
N LYS A 157 11.16 12.29 14.78
CA LYS A 157 12.39 12.14 15.56
C LYS A 157 12.02 11.80 17.02
N LYS A 158 11.71 10.53 17.31
CA LYS A 158 11.85 9.93 18.64
C LYS A 158 12.43 8.54 18.45
N ARG A 159 13.72 8.42 18.75
CA ARG A 159 14.40 7.17 19.06
C ARG A 159 13.58 6.52 20.19
N PHE A 160 12.87 5.44 19.91
CA PHE A 160 12.48 4.52 20.97
C PHE A 160 13.69 3.65 21.21
N ASP A 161 14.58 4.10 22.09
CA ASP A 161 15.56 3.20 22.67
C ASP A 161 14.75 2.20 23.51
N LEU A 162 14.76 0.94 23.09
CA LEU A 162 14.25 -0.16 23.89
C LEU A 162 15.08 -0.18 25.18
N GLN A 163 14.47 0.13 26.32
CA GLN A 163 15.02 -0.33 27.58
C GLN A 163 14.74 -1.83 27.63
N GLU A 164 15.82 -2.59 27.48
CA GLU A 164 15.91 -3.99 27.85
C GLU A 164 15.67 -4.05 29.37
N GLU A 165 14.48 -4.46 29.81
CA GLU A 165 14.29 -4.79 31.22
C GLU A 165 15.10 -6.06 31.50
N SER A 166 16.24 -5.86 32.15
CA SER A 166 17.04 -6.93 32.74
C SER A 166 16.18 -7.73 33.72
N LEU A 167 16.06 -9.04 33.50
CA LEU A 167 15.69 -10.00 34.52
C LEU A 167 16.55 -9.75 35.76
N ILE A 168 15.92 -9.39 36.88
CA ILE A 168 16.51 -9.60 38.19
C ILE A 168 16.00 -10.96 38.68
N ASP A 169 16.92 -11.91 38.63
CA ASP A 169 16.91 -13.19 39.29
C ASP A 169 16.59 -13.01 40.79
N MET A 170 15.49 -13.59 41.26
CA MET A 170 15.23 -13.70 42.70
C MET A 170 15.64 -15.10 43.14
N SER A 171 16.83 -15.17 43.74
CA SER A 171 17.25 -16.24 44.65
C SER A 171 16.40 -16.27 45.91
#